data_AF-A0A6V7INY9-F1
#
_entry.id   AF-A0A6V7INY9-F1
#
_cell.length_a   1.000
_cell.length_b   1.000
_cell.length_c   1.000
_cell.angle_alpha   90.00
_cell.angle_beta   90.00
_cell.angle_gamma   90.00
#
_symmetry.space_group_name_H-M   'P 1'
#
loop_
_entity.id
_entity.type
_entity.pdbx_description
1 polymer ?
#
loop_
_entity_poly.entity_id
_entity_poly.type
_entity_poly.pdbx_seq_one_letter_code
_entity_poly.pdbx_strand_id
1 'polypeptide(L)'
;YNDGTPEIHASSIGMAKSALEAINGCNLFGEKGASWSVIYVDIDAHNRNRSIFETMLPRESSSKSVDAALLATISFPAFASHEDHLYNETKLNVVTKLKGNYGFKRFGRDGYKSVIEDPGRRFYKTGEIKEYDKIECEWPLFYIFMIIDGVFKSIPEQVEEYQLLLKARIHKDALGDPVIPMYYYVPERNVESEKQEPGSSYRVASSVGCGYSAGDEDNTAIYLWNQSMFIIAQLLTAGLLHINELDPIRRYLPSYNRPRRAGRYSAFQ
;
A
#
# COMPACT_ATOMS: atom_id res chain seq x y z
N TYR A 1 -7.02 -8.51 15.35
CA TYR A 1 -5.95 -9.22 14.62
C TYR A 1 -6.62 -10.25 13.72
N ASN A 2 -5.91 -11.16 13.05
CA ASN A 2 -6.56 -12.23 12.29
C ASN A 2 -7.07 -13.36 13.23
N ASP A 3 -8.03 -13.02 14.10
CA ASP A 3 -8.62 -13.89 15.13
C ASP A 3 -10.08 -14.28 14.81
N GLY A 4 -10.59 -13.88 13.64
CA GLY A 4 -11.96 -14.12 13.20
C GLY A 4 -12.96 -13.03 13.60
N THR A 5 -12.56 -12.06 14.41
CA THR A 5 -13.43 -10.93 14.79
C THR A 5 -13.44 -9.87 13.69
N PRO A 6 -14.61 -9.52 13.12
CA PRO A 6 -14.69 -8.42 12.17
C PRO A 6 -14.41 -7.08 12.87
N GLU A 7 -13.60 -6.23 12.24
CA GLU A 7 -13.30 -4.89 12.72
C GLU A 7 -13.36 -3.87 11.59
N ILE A 8 -13.53 -2.61 11.96
CA ILE A 8 -13.52 -1.49 11.01
C ILE A 8 -12.07 -1.08 10.75
N HIS A 9 -11.75 -0.94 9.47
CA HIS A 9 -10.42 -0.60 8.95
C HIS A 9 -10.44 0.78 8.30
N ALA A 10 -9.60 1.68 8.78
CA ALA A 10 -9.42 3.01 8.18
C ALA A 10 -9.00 2.87 6.72
N SER A 11 -8.09 1.95 6.41
CA SER A 11 -7.67 1.66 5.04
C SER A 11 -8.85 1.28 4.12
N SER A 12 -9.74 0.39 4.58
CA SER A 12 -10.94 -0.04 3.84
C SER A 12 -11.97 1.08 3.68
N ILE A 13 -12.25 1.85 4.74
CA ILE A 13 -13.20 2.97 4.66
C ILE A 13 -12.67 4.06 3.74
N GLY A 14 -11.40 4.42 3.86
CA GLY A 14 -10.80 5.43 3.00
C GLY A 14 -10.79 5.02 1.53
N MET A 15 -10.54 3.73 1.23
CA MET A 15 -10.69 3.17 -0.12
C MET A 15 -12.14 3.22 -0.61
N ALA A 16 -13.12 2.85 0.22
CA ALA A 16 -14.54 2.89 -0.14
C ALA A 16 -15.01 4.34 -0.39
N LYS A 17 -14.68 5.27 0.51
CA LYS A 17 -14.91 6.72 0.35
C LYS A 17 -14.36 7.22 -0.97
N SER A 18 -13.13 6.79 -1.27
CA SER A 18 -12.42 7.13 -2.50
C SER A 18 -13.08 6.61 -3.76
N ALA A 19 -13.58 5.37 -3.74
CA ALA A 19 -14.32 4.78 -4.85
C ALA A 19 -15.67 5.49 -5.07
N LEU A 20 -16.38 5.83 -4.00
CA LEU A 20 -17.62 6.61 -4.06
C LEU A 20 -17.38 7.98 -4.72
N GLU A 21 -16.31 8.68 -4.32
CA GLU A 21 -15.91 9.92 -4.99
C GLU A 21 -15.55 9.71 -6.45
N ALA A 22 -14.83 8.63 -6.77
CA ALA A 22 -14.35 8.39 -8.12
C ALA A 22 -15.49 8.06 -9.11
N ILE A 23 -16.49 7.30 -8.67
CA ILE A 23 -17.59 6.84 -9.53
C ILE A 23 -18.72 7.87 -9.64
N ASN A 24 -18.88 8.77 -8.66
CA ASN A 24 -19.91 9.79 -8.69
C ASN A 24 -19.77 10.71 -9.92
N GLY A 25 -20.84 10.83 -10.70
CA GLY A 25 -20.88 11.59 -11.94
C GLY A 25 -20.17 10.93 -13.13
N CYS A 26 -19.67 9.70 -12.98
CA CYS A 26 -19.04 8.94 -14.06
C CYS A 26 -20.11 8.43 -15.04
N ASN A 27 -19.93 8.71 -16.33
CA ASN A 27 -20.76 8.13 -17.38
C ASN A 27 -20.13 6.82 -17.89
N LEU A 28 -20.86 5.71 -17.76
CA LEU A 28 -20.39 4.37 -18.13
C LEU A 28 -20.02 4.22 -19.62
N PHE A 29 -20.57 5.08 -20.50
CA PHE A 29 -20.25 5.09 -21.93
C PHE A 29 -19.41 6.31 -22.35
N GLY A 30 -18.77 6.97 -21.37
CA GLY A 30 -17.94 8.15 -21.61
C GLY A 30 -18.74 9.33 -22.16
N GLU A 31 -18.09 10.15 -23.01
CA GLU A 31 -18.67 11.38 -23.56
C GLU A 31 -19.89 11.14 -24.47
N LYS A 32 -20.04 9.92 -25.00
CA LYS A 32 -21.17 9.53 -25.86
C LYS A 32 -22.34 8.94 -25.09
N GLY A 33 -22.19 8.78 -23.78
CA GLY A 33 -23.24 8.24 -22.93
C GLY A 33 -24.37 9.22 -22.69
N ALA A 34 -25.56 8.69 -22.47
CA ALA A 34 -26.72 9.48 -22.13
C ALA A 34 -26.76 9.81 -20.62
N SER A 35 -27.68 10.68 -20.21
CA SER A 35 -27.83 11.06 -18.79
C SER A 35 -28.19 9.89 -17.88
N TRP A 36 -28.88 8.87 -18.39
CA TRP A 36 -29.27 7.68 -17.62
C TRP A 36 -28.13 6.65 -17.42
N SER A 37 -26.99 6.80 -18.11
CA SER A 37 -25.80 5.97 -17.89
C SER A 37 -24.80 6.61 -16.92
N VAL A 38 -25.20 7.70 -16.26
CA VAL A 38 -24.41 8.38 -15.22
C VAL A 38 -24.67 7.73 -13.87
N ILE A 39 -23.61 7.39 -13.15
CA ILE A 39 -23.71 6.92 -11.77
C ILE A 39 -23.76 8.12 -10.84
N TYR A 40 -24.80 8.18 -10.01
CA TYR A 40 -24.93 9.12 -8.90
C TYR A 40 -24.76 8.36 -7.60
N VAL A 41 -23.97 8.92 -6.69
CA VAL A 41 -23.68 8.31 -5.40
C VAL A 41 -24.36 9.10 -4.29
N ASP A 42 -24.86 8.38 -3.29
CA ASP A 42 -25.41 8.97 -2.08
C ASP A 42 -24.34 9.78 -1.32
N ILE A 43 -24.60 11.08 -1.17
CA ILE A 43 -23.73 12.03 -0.49
C ILE A 43 -23.64 11.73 1.02
N ASP A 44 -24.68 11.17 1.62
CA ASP A 44 -24.68 10.84 3.04
C ASP A 44 -23.78 9.63 3.32
N ALA A 45 -23.76 8.64 2.42
CA ALA A 45 -22.82 7.53 2.47
C ALA A 45 -21.37 8.00 2.32
N HIS A 46 -21.10 8.92 1.38
CA HIS A 46 -19.79 9.55 1.24
C HIS A 46 -19.36 10.29 2.52
N ASN A 47 -20.21 11.16 3.04
CA ASN A 47 -19.92 11.99 4.21
C ASN A 47 -19.72 11.15 5.48
N ARG A 48 -20.53 10.10 5.68
CA ARG A 48 -20.34 9.16 6.79
C ARG A 48 -18.97 8.48 6.72
N ASN A 49 -18.59 7.97 5.55
CA ASN A 49 -17.28 7.33 5.38
C ASN A 49 -16.13 8.32 5.58
N ARG A 50 -16.26 9.56 5.09
CA ARG A 50 -15.27 10.61 5.32
C ARG A 50 -15.08 10.87 6.81
N SER A 51 -16.17 11.15 7.53
CA SER A 51 -16.10 11.47 8.96
C SER A 51 -15.51 10.33 9.79
N ILE A 52 -15.90 9.08 9.51
CA ILE A 52 -15.33 7.92 10.21
C ILE A 52 -13.84 7.78 9.89
N PHE A 53 -13.45 7.86 8.62
CA PHE A 53 -12.06 7.72 8.21
C PHE A 53 -11.16 8.78 8.85
N GLU A 54 -11.53 10.06 8.76
CA GLU A 54 -10.75 11.16 9.33
C GLU A 54 -10.67 11.10 10.86
N THR A 55 -11.70 10.58 11.53
CA THR A 55 -11.69 10.35 12.99
C THR A 55 -10.81 9.17 13.41
N MET A 56 -10.67 8.17 12.54
CA MET A 56 -9.83 7.00 12.82
C MET A 56 -8.34 7.31 12.67
N LEU A 57 -7.95 8.16 11.71
CA LEU A 57 -6.55 8.50 11.49
C LEU A 57 -5.92 9.13 12.75
N PRO A 58 -4.65 8.79 13.06
CA PRO A 58 -3.71 7.99 12.25
C PRO A 58 -3.79 6.47 12.50
N ARG A 59 -4.81 5.99 13.21
CA ARG A 59 -4.96 4.58 13.60
C ARG A 59 -5.64 3.76 12.51
N GLU A 60 -5.22 2.51 12.36
CA GLU A 60 -5.85 1.60 11.37
C GLU A 60 -7.17 1.00 11.87
N SER A 61 -7.20 0.42 13.07
CA SER A 61 -8.40 -0.26 13.59
C SER A 61 -8.39 -0.37 15.11
N SER A 62 -9.44 -0.94 15.70
CA SER A 62 -9.49 -1.21 17.14
C SER A 62 -8.36 -2.14 17.61
N SER A 63 -7.93 -3.12 16.81
CA SER A 63 -6.83 -4.01 17.20
C SER A 63 -5.46 -3.63 16.64
N LYS A 64 -5.38 -2.81 15.58
CA LYS A 64 -4.13 -2.40 14.94
C LYS A 64 -3.88 -0.91 15.14
N SER A 65 -2.78 -0.56 15.80
CA SER A 65 -2.43 0.83 16.07
C SER A 65 -2.02 1.59 14.81
N VAL A 66 -1.36 0.94 13.87
CA VAL A 66 -0.93 1.48 12.57
C VAL A 66 -0.80 0.33 11.56
N ASP A 67 -1.02 0.62 10.28
CA ASP A 67 -0.87 -0.33 9.18
C ASP A 67 -0.31 0.40 7.95
N ALA A 68 0.60 -0.24 7.21
CA ALA A 68 1.21 0.29 6.00
C ALA A 68 0.21 0.46 4.86
N ALA A 69 -0.93 -0.25 4.89
CA ALA A 69 -2.05 -0.04 3.97
C ALA A 69 -2.56 1.41 3.99
N LEU A 70 -2.39 2.13 5.11
CA LEU A 70 -2.74 3.55 5.21
C LEU A 70 -1.99 4.41 4.19
N LEU A 71 -0.79 4.03 3.74
CA LEU A 71 -0.07 4.77 2.68
C LEU A 71 -0.87 4.78 1.38
N ALA A 72 -1.44 3.65 0.99
CA ALA A 72 -2.29 3.53 -0.19
C ALA A 72 -3.64 4.27 -0.02
N THR A 73 -4.01 4.59 1.22
CA THR A 73 -5.26 5.26 1.56
C THR A 73 -5.11 6.78 1.63
N ILE A 74 -4.05 7.29 2.26
CA ILE A 74 -3.79 8.75 2.36
C ILE A 74 -3.08 9.31 1.12
N SER A 75 -2.44 8.44 0.33
CA SER A 75 -1.75 8.79 -0.92
C SER A 75 -2.30 7.96 -2.08
N PHE A 76 -1.54 7.82 -3.17
CA PHE A 76 -1.92 7.00 -4.31
C PHE A 76 -2.20 5.55 -3.88
N PRO A 77 -3.32 4.94 -4.31
CA PRO A 77 -4.29 5.46 -5.29
C PRO A 77 -5.48 6.22 -4.68
N ALA A 78 -5.67 6.16 -3.37
CA ALA A 78 -6.94 6.57 -2.78
C ALA A 78 -7.03 8.06 -2.48
N PHE A 79 -5.99 8.75 -2.02
CA PHE A 79 -6.08 10.18 -1.65
C PHE A 79 -7.34 10.49 -0.80
N ALA A 80 -7.61 9.65 0.20
CA ALA A 80 -8.88 9.63 0.92
C ALA A 80 -9.07 10.81 1.88
N SER A 81 -7.98 11.49 2.26
CA SER A 81 -8.00 12.74 3.02
C SER A 81 -7.17 13.80 2.31
N HIS A 82 -7.63 15.05 2.41
CA HIS A 82 -6.93 16.24 1.93
C HIS A 82 -6.47 17.14 3.08
N GLU A 83 -6.63 16.67 4.32
CA GLU A 83 -6.17 17.38 5.52
C GLU A 83 -4.69 17.08 5.75
N ASP A 84 -3.83 18.09 5.57
CA ASP A 84 -2.38 17.94 5.64
C ASP A 84 -1.91 17.40 7.00
N HIS A 85 -2.55 17.81 8.09
CA HIS A 85 -2.20 17.30 9.42
C HIS A 85 -2.42 15.79 9.52
N LEU A 86 -3.58 15.28 9.09
CA LEU A 86 -3.91 13.85 9.14
C LEU A 86 -2.97 13.05 8.23
N TYR A 87 -2.70 13.56 7.03
CA TYR A 87 -1.75 12.93 6.11
C TYR A 87 -0.35 12.83 6.74
N ASN A 88 0.19 13.95 7.25
CA ASN A 88 1.54 14.01 7.79
C ASN A 88 1.70 13.13 9.05
N GLU A 89 0.73 13.19 9.97
CA GLU A 89 0.76 12.38 11.19
C GLU A 89 0.65 10.88 10.87
N THR A 90 -0.24 10.50 9.94
CA THR A 90 -0.41 9.10 9.52
C THR A 90 0.86 8.57 8.86
N LYS A 91 1.41 9.32 7.89
CA LYS A 91 2.65 8.95 7.20
C LYS A 91 3.81 8.83 8.19
N LEU A 92 3.96 9.78 9.10
CA LEU A 92 4.98 9.74 10.15
C LEU A 92 4.84 8.49 11.03
N ASN A 93 3.62 8.16 11.47
CA ASN A 93 3.36 6.96 12.27
C ASN A 93 3.71 5.67 11.52
N VAL A 94 3.36 5.58 10.23
CA VAL A 94 3.72 4.42 9.40
C VAL A 94 5.24 4.31 9.25
N VAL A 95 5.91 5.40 8.86
CA VAL A 95 7.37 5.40 8.66
C VAL A 95 8.11 5.05 9.95
N THR A 96 7.76 5.69 11.07
CA THR A 96 8.47 5.50 12.35
C THR A 96 8.29 4.11 12.93
N LYS A 97 7.12 3.47 12.76
CA LYS A 97 6.80 2.20 13.43
C LYS A 97 7.01 0.98 12.53
N LEU A 98 6.90 1.15 11.20
CA LEU A 98 6.82 0.04 10.26
C LEU A 98 7.97 -0.01 9.25
N LYS A 99 8.70 1.08 8.99
CA LYS A 99 9.89 1.04 8.10
C LYS A 99 10.97 0.14 8.70
N GLY A 100 11.44 -0.81 7.90
CA GLY A 100 12.60 -1.65 8.17
C GLY A 100 13.68 -1.45 7.10
N ASN A 101 14.66 -2.35 7.09
CA ASN A 101 15.82 -2.28 6.21
C ASN A 101 15.57 -2.89 4.80
N TYR A 102 14.51 -3.68 4.65
CA TYR A 102 14.14 -4.43 3.44
C TYR A 102 12.76 -4.04 2.89
N GLY A 103 12.04 -3.16 3.59
CA GLY A 103 10.72 -2.71 3.23
C GLY A 103 9.99 -2.15 4.43
N PHE A 104 8.66 -2.23 4.43
CA PHE A 104 7.86 -1.94 5.63
C PHE A 104 7.19 -3.22 6.11
N LYS A 105 7.06 -3.36 7.43
CA LYS A 105 6.11 -4.30 8.04
C LYS A 105 4.69 -3.87 7.66
N ARG A 106 3.76 -4.81 7.47
CA ARG A 106 2.36 -4.42 7.19
C ARG A 106 1.73 -3.78 8.42
N PHE A 107 1.84 -4.44 9.57
CA PHE A 107 1.47 -3.90 10.88
C PHE A 107 2.31 -4.62 11.95
N GLY A 108 2.30 -4.12 13.19
CA GLY A 108 3.03 -4.77 14.29
C GLY A 108 2.44 -6.14 14.63
N ARG A 109 3.30 -7.11 14.97
CA ARG A 109 2.92 -8.50 15.31
C ARG A 109 2.20 -9.24 14.20
N ASP A 110 2.52 -8.88 12.97
CA ASP A 110 2.03 -9.57 11.79
C ASP A 110 2.79 -10.88 11.56
N GLY A 111 2.10 -12.01 11.76
CA GLY A 111 2.67 -13.34 11.57
C GLY A 111 2.68 -13.82 10.14
N TYR A 112 1.98 -13.15 9.24
CA TYR A 112 1.78 -13.64 7.88
C TYR A 112 3.12 -13.83 7.17
N LYS A 113 3.31 -15.04 6.67
CA LYS A 113 4.51 -15.50 5.97
C LYS A 113 5.79 -15.54 6.82
N SER A 114 5.69 -15.32 8.13
CA SER A 114 6.81 -15.61 9.05
C SER A 114 7.07 -17.11 9.08
N VAL A 115 8.33 -17.50 9.30
CA VAL A 115 8.74 -18.92 9.25
C VAL A 115 8.14 -19.79 10.33
N ILE A 116 7.68 -19.18 11.43
CA ILE A 116 7.01 -19.87 12.55
C ILE A 116 5.48 -19.80 12.47
N GLU A 117 4.92 -19.20 11.41
CA GLU A 117 3.48 -19.22 11.15
C GLU A 117 3.03 -20.60 10.69
N ASP A 118 1.86 -21.03 11.13
CA ASP A 118 1.16 -22.21 10.62
C ASP A 118 0.30 -21.81 9.40
N PRO A 119 0.71 -22.11 8.15
CA PRO A 119 0.00 -21.69 6.94
C PRO A 119 -1.31 -22.46 6.73
N GLY A 120 -1.52 -23.58 7.42
CA GLY A 120 -2.73 -24.39 7.31
C GLY A 120 -3.93 -23.81 8.08
N ARG A 121 -3.69 -22.78 8.90
CA ARG A 121 -4.69 -22.24 9.81
C ARG A 121 -5.09 -20.82 9.46
N ARG A 122 -6.40 -20.63 9.31
CA ARG A 122 -6.98 -19.33 8.95
C ARG A 122 -6.87 -18.27 10.04
N PHE A 123 -6.96 -18.64 11.32
CA PHE A 123 -7.02 -17.69 12.44
C PHE A 123 -5.97 -18.00 13.51
N TYR A 124 -5.35 -16.94 14.03
CA TYR A 124 -4.38 -17.05 15.12
C TYR A 124 -5.07 -17.44 16.44
N LYS A 125 -4.35 -18.20 17.26
CA LYS A 125 -4.75 -18.53 18.63
C LYS A 125 -4.57 -17.31 19.53
N THR A 126 -5.31 -17.29 20.63
CA THR A 126 -5.16 -16.27 21.67
C THR A 126 -3.71 -16.20 22.14
N GLY A 127 -3.10 -15.02 22.03
CA GLY A 127 -1.71 -14.77 22.46
C GLY A 127 -0.63 -15.10 21.43
N GLU A 128 -0.93 -15.87 20.39
CA GLU A 128 0.05 -16.30 19.37
C GLU A 128 0.73 -15.14 18.66
N ILE A 129 0.01 -14.04 18.43
CA ILE A 129 0.55 -12.86 17.76
C ILE A 129 1.81 -12.29 18.46
N LYS A 130 2.00 -12.56 19.75
CA LYS A 130 3.21 -12.12 20.48
C LYS A 130 4.46 -12.83 19.98
N GLU A 131 4.33 -14.02 19.40
CA GLU A 131 5.46 -14.76 18.83
C GLU A 131 6.04 -14.12 17.58
N TYR A 132 5.25 -13.30 16.88
CA TYR A 132 5.67 -12.61 15.67
C TYR A 132 6.24 -11.22 15.93
N ASP A 133 6.20 -10.75 17.18
CA ASP A 133 6.75 -9.44 17.56
C ASP A 133 8.24 -9.39 17.18
N LYS A 134 8.63 -8.36 16.40
CA LYS A 134 9.98 -8.08 15.89
C LYS A 134 10.47 -8.95 14.73
N ILE A 135 9.78 -10.05 14.40
CA ILE A 135 10.16 -10.93 13.29
C ILE A 135 9.25 -10.78 12.07
N GLU A 136 8.37 -9.78 12.07
CA GLU A 136 7.40 -9.57 11.00
C GLU A 136 8.10 -9.44 9.64
N CYS A 137 7.46 -9.92 8.57
CA CYS A 137 8.01 -9.78 7.22
C CYS A 137 8.05 -8.31 6.78
N GLU A 138 9.07 -7.95 6.02
CA GLU A 138 9.24 -6.61 5.45
C GLU A 138 8.93 -6.63 3.96
N TRP A 139 8.14 -5.66 3.49
CA TRP A 139 7.57 -5.64 2.15
C TRP A 139 8.18 -4.47 1.35
N PRO A 140 8.98 -4.75 0.31
CA PRO A 140 9.63 -3.70 -0.50
C PRO A 140 8.63 -2.87 -1.30
N LEU A 141 7.40 -3.39 -1.47
CA LEU A 141 6.25 -2.69 -2.03
C LEU A 141 6.07 -1.28 -1.46
N PHE A 142 6.24 -1.11 -0.15
CA PHE A 142 6.00 0.18 0.48
C PHE A 142 7.11 1.20 0.21
N TYR A 143 8.32 0.78 -0.18
CA TYR A 143 9.29 1.71 -0.77
C TYR A 143 8.75 2.27 -2.09
N ILE A 144 8.12 1.42 -2.92
CA ILE A 144 7.52 1.86 -4.18
C ILE A 144 6.36 2.85 -3.93
N PHE A 145 5.51 2.61 -2.93
CA PHE A 145 4.50 3.59 -2.54
C PHE A 145 5.10 4.93 -2.12
N MET A 146 6.22 4.93 -1.37
CA MET A 146 6.91 6.16 -0.98
C MET A 146 7.55 6.89 -2.18
N ILE A 147 8.03 6.16 -3.20
CA ILE A 147 8.50 6.77 -4.45
C ILE A 147 7.35 7.49 -5.14
N ILE A 148 6.21 6.80 -5.34
CA ILE A 148 5.04 7.39 -6.01
C ILE A 148 4.49 8.58 -5.23
N ASP A 149 4.41 8.46 -3.90
CA ASP A 149 4.01 9.55 -3.02
C ASP A 149 4.94 10.77 -3.16
N GLY A 150 6.26 10.55 -3.25
CA GLY A 150 7.24 11.60 -3.47
C GLY A 150 7.05 12.30 -4.81
N VAL A 151 6.71 11.55 -5.88
CA VAL A 151 6.37 12.13 -7.19
C VAL A 151 5.11 13.01 -7.09
N PHE A 152 4.03 12.52 -6.49
CA PHE A 152 2.79 13.30 -6.33
C PHE A 152 2.99 14.57 -5.50
N LYS A 153 3.87 14.52 -4.48
CA LYS A 153 4.18 15.65 -3.60
C LYS A 153 5.33 16.54 -4.14
N SER A 154 5.95 16.19 -5.26
CA SER A 154 7.11 16.89 -5.82
C SER A 154 8.29 17.01 -4.83
N ILE A 155 8.60 15.91 -4.12
CA ILE A 155 9.69 15.81 -3.14
C ILE A 155 10.80 14.91 -3.72
N PRO A 156 11.77 15.47 -4.47
CA PRO A 156 12.79 14.68 -5.16
C PRO A 156 13.69 13.92 -4.19
N GLU A 157 13.96 14.46 -3.00
CA GLU A 157 14.83 13.82 -2.00
C GLU A 157 14.20 12.52 -1.48
N GLN A 158 12.88 12.50 -1.28
CA GLN A 158 12.14 11.29 -0.90
C GLN A 158 12.19 10.25 -2.03
N VAL A 159 12.02 10.69 -3.28
CA VAL A 159 12.09 9.79 -4.44
C VAL A 159 13.46 9.11 -4.50
N GLU A 160 14.53 9.88 -4.37
CA GLU A 160 15.91 9.37 -4.40
C GLU A 160 16.18 8.40 -3.25
N GLU A 161 15.82 8.77 -2.01
CA GLU A 161 16.01 7.91 -0.83
C GLU A 161 15.38 6.53 -1.04
N TYR A 162 14.10 6.49 -1.43
CA TYR A 162 13.37 5.23 -1.56
C TYR A 162 13.74 4.46 -2.83
N GLN A 163 14.21 5.11 -3.90
CA GLN A 163 14.81 4.42 -5.04
C GLN A 163 16.12 3.70 -4.66
N LEU A 164 16.98 4.33 -3.86
CA LEU A 164 18.22 3.72 -3.37
C LEU A 164 17.92 2.52 -2.45
N LEU A 165 16.98 2.68 -1.51
CA LEU A 165 16.53 1.59 -0.65
C LEU A 165 15.94 0.43 -1.45
N LEU A 166 15.08 0.72 -2.43
CA LEU A 166 14.47 -0.30 -3.28
C LEU A 166 15.53 -1.01 -4.13
N LYS A 167 16.47 -0.29 -4.74
CA LYS A 167 17.53 -0.84 -5.60
C LYS A 167 18.32 -1.95 -4.90
N ALA A 168 18.56 -1.83 -3.60
CA ALA A 168 19.22 -2.85 -2.79
C ALA A 168 18.36 -4.11 -2.52
N ARG A 169 17.09 -4.11 -2.95
CA ARG A 169 16.08 -5.16 -2.73
C ARG A 169 15.50 -5.73 -4.03
N ILE A 170 15.99 -5.27 -5.18
CA ILE A 170 15.61 -5.78 -6.51
C ILE A 170 16.43 -7.02 -6.82
N HIS A 171 15.76 -8.05 -7.34
CA HIS A 171 16.36 -9.25 -7.88
C HIS A 171 16.33 -9.20 -9.42
N LYS A 172 16.98 -10.17 -10.07
CA LYS A 172 16.93 -10.31 -11.52
C LYS A 172 16.41 -11.68 -11.90
N ASP A 173 15.61 -11.75 -12.95
CA ASP A 173 15.23 -13.02 -13.55
C ASP A 173 16.33 -13.59 -14.47
N ALA A 174 16.03 -14.69 -15.18
CA ALA A 174 16.98 -15.33 -16.09
C ALA A 174 17.36 -14.46 -17.30
N LEU A 175 16.53 -13.49 -17.68
CA LEU A 175 16.80 -12.55 -18.77
C LEU A 175 17.57 -11.32 -18.28
N GLY A 176 17.76 -11.20 -16.95
CA GLY A 176 18.42 -10.07 -16.31
C GLY A 176 17.47 -8.92 -15.99
N ASP A 177 16.16 -9.11 -16.17
CA ASP A 177 15.13 -8.10 -15.92
C ASP A 177 14.85 -7.96 -14.41
N PRO A 178 14.56 -6.73 -13.95
CA PRO A 178 14.32 -6.47 -12.53
C PRO A 178 13.01 -7.10 -12.07
N VAL A 179 13.10 -7.93 -11.02
CA VAL A 179 11.97 -8.55 -10.33
C VAL A 179 11.97 -8.15 -8.86
N ILE A 180 10.77 -7.84 -8.34
CA ILE A 180 10.59 -7.39 -6.97
C ILE A 180 10.05 -8.54 -6.12
N PRO A 181 10.80 -9.01 -5.09
CA PRO A 181 10.33 -10.04 -4.17
C PRO A 181 9.02 -9.63 -3.50
N MET A 182 8.15 -10.60 -3.21
CA MET A 182 6.90 -10.35 -2.49
C MET A 182 7.18 -9.74 -1.11
N TYR A 183 8.10 -10.33 -0.34
CA TYR A 183 8.53 -9.87 0.99
C TYR A 183 9.93 -10.40 1.35
N TYR A 184 10.48 -9.92 2.45
CA TYR A 184 11.70 -10.38 3.10
C TYR A 184 11.40 -10.87 4.52
N TYR A 185 11.93 -12.03 4.91
CA TYR A 185 11.61 -12.70 6.17
C TYR A 185 12.87 -13.07 6.97
N VAL A 186 12.71 -13.24 8.29
CA VAL A 186 13.77 -13.75 9.18
C VAL A 186 13.85 -15.28 9.02
N PRO A 187 15.02 -15.86 8.66
CA PRO A 187 15.18 -17.31 8.62
C PRO A 187 14.96 -17.95 10.00
N GLU A 188 14.46 -19.19 10.03
CA GLU A 188 14.13 -19.90 11.28
C GLU A 188 15.28 -19.93 12.28
N ARG A 189 16.50 -20.22 11.81
CA ARG A 189 17.72 -20.25 12.63
C ARG A 189 18.10 -18.90 13.28
N ASN A 190 17.49 -17.80 12.83
CA ASN A 190 17.76 -16.43 13.26
C ASN A 190 16.60 -15.81 14.06
N VAL A 191 15.49 -16.53 14.25
CA VAL A 191 14.30 -15.99 14.94
C VAL A 191 14.62 -15.55 16.37
N GLU A 192 15.33 -16.38 17.13
CA GLU A 192 15.66 -16.08 18.52
C GLU A 192 16.62 -14.88 18.65
N SER A 193 17.62 -14.79 17.77
CA SER A 193 18.54 -13.64 17.76
C SER A 193 17.82 -12.34 17.40
N GLU A 194 16.93 -12.37 16.40
CA GLU A 194 16.15 -11.18 16.00
C GLU A 194 15.17 -10.73 17.10
N LYS A 195 14.56 -11.67 17.85
CA LYS A 195 13.69 -11.33 18.99
C LYS A 195 14.46 -10.62 20.12
N GLN A 196 15.70 -11.04 20.38
CA GLN A 196 16.57 -10.47 21.41
C GLN A 196 17.10 -9.10 21.00
N GLU A 197 17.60 -8.98 19.77
CA GLU A 197 18.16 -7.75 19.20
C GLU A 197 17.54 -7.49 17.81
N PRO A 198 16.43 -6.73 17.74
CA PRO A 198 15.75 -6.45 16.47
C PRO A 198 16.66 -5.74 15.47
N GLY A 199 16.67 -6.20 14.22
CA GLY A 199 17.53 -5.69 13.15
C GLY A 199 18.93 -6.31 13.11
N SER A 200 19.24 -7.28 13.98
CA SER A 200 20.53 -7.99 14.00
C SER A 200 20.66 -9.02 12.87
N SER A 201 19.56 -9.57 12.37
CA SER A 201 19.56 -10.67 11.40
C SER A 201 19.34 -10.19 9.96
N TYR A 202 20.07 -10.80 9.03
CA TYR A 202 19.79 -10.62 7.60
C TYR A 202 18.46 -11.29 7.23
N ARG A 203 17.67 -10.64 6.37
CA ARG A 203 16.39 -11.17 5.90
C ARG A 203 16.52 -11.78 4.51
N VAL A 204 15.90 -12.95 4.31
CA VAL A 204 15.91 -13.65 3.02
C VAL A 204 14.68 -13.25 2.22
N ALA A 205 14.84 -13.11 0.91
CA ALA A 205 13.75 -12.78 0.00
C ALA A 205 12.81 -13.99 -0.17
N SER A 206 11.51 -13.75 -0.29
CA SER A 206 10.50 -14.77 -0.55
C SER A 206 10.73 -15.46 -1.90
N SER A 207 10.49 -16.77 -2.01
CA SER A 207 10.60 -17.47 -3.31
C SER A 207 9.73 -16.84 -4.41
N VAL A 208 8.56 -16.31 -4.05
CA VAL A 208 7.70 -15.54 -4.95
C VAL A 208 8.32 -14.17 -5.24
N GLY A 209 8.48 -13.83 -6.52
CA GLY A 209 9.03 -12.56 -6.99
C GLY A 209 10.56 -12.49 -7.01
N CYS A 210 11.28 -13.60 -6.89
CA CYS A 210 12.74 -13.60 -6.83
C CYS A 210 13.52 -13.97 -8.10
N GLY A 211 12.84 -14.30 -9.22
CA GLY A 211 13.54 -14.88 -10.38
C GLY A 211 14.11 -16.27 -10.05
N TYR A 212 14.58 -17.01 -11.05
CA TYR A 212 14.98 -18.41 -10.90
C TYR A 212 15.91 -18.71 -9.72
N SER A 213 15.58 -19.74 -8.94
CA SER A 213 16.59 -20.56 -8.26
C SER A 213 17.01 -21.66 -9.25
N ALA A 214 18.31 -21.83 -9.49
CA ALA A 214 18.81 -22.86 -10.39
C ALA A 214 18.26 -24.25 -10.00
N GLY A 215 17.39 -24.83 -10.84
CA GLY A 215 16.80 -26.15 -10.64
C GLY A 215 15.26 -26.24 -10.77
N ASP A 216 14.53 -25.12 -10.75
CA ASP A 216 13.07 -25.10 -10.93
C ASP A 216 12.70 -24.34 -12.22
N GLU A 217 12.63 -25.07 -13.34
CA GLU A 217 12.28 -24.51 -14.65
C GLU A 217 10.84 -23.95 -14.72
N ASP A 218 9.96 -24.37 -13.80
CA ASP A 218 8.51 -24.15 -13.88
C ASP A 218 7.92 -23.09 -12.94
N ASN A 219 8.69 -22.45 -12.06
CA ASN A 219 8.10 -21.61 -11.00
C ASN A 219 8.71 -20.21 -10.86
N THR A 220 8.76 -19.46 -11.97
CA THR A 220 9.00 -18.00 -11.94
C THR A 220 7.72 -17.26 -11.55
N ALA A 221 7.28 -17.40 -10.30
CA ALA A 221 6.09 -16.71 -9.82
C ALA A 221 6.41 -15.23 -9.57
N ILE A 222 6.30 -14.39 -10.59
CA ILE A 222 6.33 -12.92 -10.45
C ILE A 222 5.21 -12.51 -9.49
N TYR A 223 5.53 -11.70 -8.48
CA TYR A 223 4.50 -11.10 -7.65
C TYR A 223 3.93 -9.86 -8.35
N LEU A 224 2.83 -10.06 -9.09
CA LEU A 224 2.25 -9.07 -9.99
C LEU A 224 2.00 -7.70 -9.36
N TRP A 225 1.62 -7.64 -8.08
CA TRP A 225 1.34 -6.36 -7.44
C TRP A 225 2.62 -5.52 -7.27
N ASN A 226 3.70 -6.11 -6.74
CA ASN A 226 4.97 -5.40 -6.60
C ASN A 226 5.52 -5.02 -7.97
N GLN A 227 5.44 -5.94 -8.95
CA GLN A 227 5.93 -5.67 -10.30
C GLN A 227 5.16 -4.54 -11.00
N SER A 228 3.82 -4.54 -10.90
CA SER A 228 2.98 -3.49 -11.49
C SER A 228 3.26 -2.13 -10.88
N MET A 229 3.37 -2.07 -9.55
CA MET A 229 3.69 -0.83 -8.84
C MET A 229 5.09 -0.33 -9.20
N PHE A 230 6.06 -1.24 -9.34
CA PHE A 230 7.41 -0.90 -9.77
C PHE A 230 7.43 -0.27 -11.16
N ILE A 231 6.74 -0.88 -12.13
CA ILE A 231 6.63 -0.33 -13.49
C ILE A 231 5.99 1.07 -13.45
N ILE A 232 4.90 1.26 -12.71
CA ILE A 232 4.27 2.59 -12.54
C ILE A 232 5.27 3.61 -12.00
N ALA A 233 6.02 3.26 -10.94
CA ALA A 233 7.02 4.15 -10.36
C ALA A 233 8.17 4.47 -11.34
N GLN A 234 8.62 3.49 -12.14
CA GLN A 234 9.63 3.73 -13.17
C GLN A 234 9.13 4.68 -14.26
N LEU A 235 7.90 4.49 -14.75
CA LEU A 235 7.31 5.36 -15.77
C LEU A 235 7.12 6.79 -15.26
N LEU A 236 6.66 6.95 -14.01
CA LEU A 236 6.52 8.26 -13.36
C LEU A 236 7.86 8.97 -13.22
N THR A 237 8.87 8.28 -12.69
CA THR A 237 10.19 8.88 -12.43
C THR A 237 11.01 9.14 -13.70
N ALA A 238 10.74 8.40 -14.78
CA ALA A 238 11.30 8.65 -16.10
C ALA A 238 10.54 9.74 -16.89
N GLY A 239 9.44 10.28 -16.36
CA GLY A 239 8.60 11.26 -17.06
C GLY A 239 7.82 10.68 -18.25
N LEU A 240 7.71 9.35 -18.34
CA LEU A 240 6.96 8.62 -19.38
C LEU A 240 5.48 8.47 -19.04
N LEU A 241 5.12 8.70 -17.77
CA LEU A 241 3.75 8.76 -17.27
C LEU A 241 3.59 10.02 -16.43
N HIS A 242 2.60 10.85 -16.73
CA HIS A 242 2.29 12.01 -15.90
C HIS A 242 1.29 11.64 -14.78
N ILE A 243 1.39 12.29 -13.61
CA ILE A 243 0.47 12.02 -12.47
C ILE A 243 -1.01 12.20 -12.83
N ASN A 244 -1.31 13.07 -13.81
CA ASN A 244 -2.67 13.34 -14.32
C ASN A 244 -3.21 12.22 -15.23
N GLU A 245 -2.33 11.37 -15.77
CA GLU A 245 -2.73 10.18 -16.52
C GLU A 245 -3.02 9.02 -15.57
N LEU A 246 -2.25 8.93 -14.47
CA LEU A 246 -2.44 7.93 -13.43
C LEU A 246 -3.65 8.23 -12.53
N ASP A 247 -3.86 9.50 -12.17
CA ASP A 247 -5.04 10.00 -11.45
C ASP A 247 -5.83 10.98 -12.33
N PRO A 248 -6.66 10.48 -13.27
CA PRO A 248 -7.37 11.30 -14.23
C PRO A 248 -8.27 12.33 -13.53
N ILE A 249 -8.90 11.93 -12.44
CA ILE A 249 -9.89 12.77 -11.75
C ILE A 249 -9.25 13.70 -10.71
N ARG A 250 -7.91 13.70 -10.64
CA ARG A 250 -7.09 14.55 -9.78
C ARG A 250 -7.53 14.51 -8.33
N ARG A 251 -7.86 13.32 -7.83
CA ARG A 251 -8.19 13.10 -6.42
C ARG A 251 -7.04 13.39 -5.48
N TYR A 252 -5.80 13.44 -5.96
CA TYR A 252 -4.68 14.00 -5.20
C TYR A 252 -4.89 15.48 -4.79
N LEU A 253 -5.83 16.19 -5.43
CA LEU A 253 -6.27 17.54 -5.05
C LEU A 253 -7.59 17.50 -4.26
N PRO A 254 -7.82 18.47 -3.36
CA PRO A 254 -9.13 18.66 -2.75
C PRO A 254 -10.19 18.99 -3.81
N SER A 255 -11.45 18.68 -3.53
CA SER A 255 -12.60 18.82 -4.45
C SER A 255 -12.64 20.17 -5.16
N TYR A 256 -12.42 21.27 -4.43
CA TYR A 256 -12.47 22.64 -4.94
C TYR A 256 -11.33 23.00 -5.90
N ASN A 257 -10.22 22.23 -5.92
CA ASN A 257 -9.09 22.42 -6.84
C ASN A 257 -9.14 21.49 -8.06
N ARG A 258 -10.12 20.58 -8.14
CA ARG A 258 -10.23 19.63 -9.25
C ARG A 258 -10.82 20.32 -10.49
N PRO A 259 -10.25 20.10 -11.69
CA PRO A 259 -10.81 20.66 -12.92
C PRO A 259 -12.17 20.03 -13.21
N ARG A 260 -13.12 20.83 -13.70
CA ARG A 260 -14.39 20.32 -14.24
C ARG A 260 -14.10 19.64 -15.58
N ARG A 261 -14.11 18.30 -15.60
CA ARG A 261 -13.94 17.52 -16.84
C ARG A 261 -15.26 17.45 -17.61
N ALA A 262 -15.18 17.61 -18.93
CA ALA A 262 -16.27 17.24 -19.83
C ALA A 262 -16.62 15.76 -19.64
N GLY A 263 -17.91 15.42 -19.71
CA GLY A 263 -18.40 14.04 -19.50
C GLY A 263 -18.53 13.60 -18.04
N ARG A 264 -18.28 14.48 -17.05
CA ARG A 264 -18.57 14.24 -15.64
C ARG A 264 -19.72 15.13 -15.16
N TYR A 265 -20.76 14.50 -14.61
CA TYR A 265 -22.05 15.16 -14.36
C TYR A 265 -22.32 15.47 -12.88
N SER A 266 -21.46 15.00 -11.99
CA SER A 266 -21.53 15.24 -10.54
C SER A 266 -20.14 15.14 -9.93
N ALA A 267 -19.91 15.89 -8.86
CA ALA A 267 -18.73 15.81 -8.01
C ALA A 267 -19.14 16.17 -6.58
N PHE A 268 -18.58 15.48 -5.59
CA PHE A 268 -18.68 15.93 -4.20
C PHE A 268 -17.83 17.19 -4.04
N GLN A 269 -18.42 18.22 -3.40
CA GLN A 269 -17.72 19.43 -2.99
C GLN A 269 -17.30 19.28 -1.54
#